data_AF-A0A485A0S3-F1
#
_entry.id   AF-A0A485A0S3-F1
#
_cell.length_a   1.000
_cell.length_b   1.000
_cell.length_c   1.000
_cell.angle_alpha   90.00
_cell.angle_beta   90.00
_cell.angle_gamma   90.00
#
_symmetry.space_group_name_H-M   'P 1'
#
loop_
_entity.id
_entity.type
_entity.pdbx_description
1 polymer ?
#
loop_
_entity_poly.entity_id
_entity_poly.type
_entity_poly.pdbx_seq_one_letter_code
_entity_poly.pdbx_strand_id
1 'polypeptide(L)'
;MTRYWIAVACYEHVRIGREGGFMQVCHGKATPLKRLREGDIVAYYSPTERLGEKSPCQSFTSIGRVAGGEPYQVHMFDEFYPYRRDVVWFDAQVARLDHCWPD
;
A
#
# COMPACT_ATOMS: atom_id res chain seq x y z
N MET A 1 9.51 -14.82 12.54
CA MET A 1 10.42 -14.01 11.70
C MET A 1 9.57 -13.05 10.88
N THR A 2 9.89 -11.77 10.95
CA THR A 2 9.20 -10.68 10.23
C THR A 2 9.48 -10.76 8.73
N ARG A 3 8.45 -10.63 7.90
CA ARG A 3 8.58 -10.56 6.45
C ARG A 3 8.49 -9.11 5.97
N TYR A 4 9.03 -8.87 4.78
CA TYR A 4 9.03 -7.56 4.13
C TYR A 4 8.30 -7.69 2.79
N TRP A 5 7.40 -6.75 2.51
CA TRP A 5 6.51 -6.76 1.36
C TRP A 5 6.61 -5.46 0.59
N ILE A 6 6.50 -5.55 -0.74
CA ILE A 6 6.25 -4.39 -1.60
C ILE A 6 4.81 -4.48 -2.11
N ALA A 7 4.01 -3.49 -1.75
CA ALA A 7 2.67 -3.29 -2.28
C ALA A 7 2.71 -2.27 -3.43
N VAL A 8 1.93 -2.50 -4.48
CA VAL A 8 1.92 -1.62 -5.66
C VAL A 8 0.53 -0.98 -5.82
N ALA A 9 0.50 0.35 -5.82
CA ALA A 9 -0.71 1.17 -6.00
C ALA A 9 -0.34 2.59 -6.42
N CYS A 10 -1.23 3.31 -7.13
CA CYS A 10 -1.00 4.73 -7.43
C CYS A 10 -0.91 5.56 -6.14
N TYR A 11 -0.14 6.65 -6.19
CA TYR A 11 0.18 7.40 -4.98
C TYR A 11 -1.06 7.99 -4.31
N GLU A 12 -2.04 8.47 -5.09
CA GLU A 12 -3.32 8.98 -4.58
C GLU A 12 -4.03 7.96 -3.67
N HIS A 13 -4.14 6.70 -4.07
CA HIS A 13 -4.73 5.64 -3.23
C HIS A 13 -3.89 5.33 -1.99
N VAL A 14 -2.56 5.38 -2.12
CA VAL A 14 -1.66 5.17 -0.98
C VAL A 14 -1.86 6.25 0.08
N ARG A 15 -2.06 7.52 -0.32
CA ARG A 15 -2.31 8.62 0.62
C ARG A 15 -3.59 8.41 1.41
N ILE A 16 -4.68 8.02 0.73
CA ILE A 16 -5.96 7.70 1.38
C ILE A 16 -5.78 6.57 2.41
N GLY A 17 -5.09 5.49 2.03
CA GLY A 17 -4.79 4.39 2.96
C GLY A 17 -3.90 4.83 4.12
N ARG A 18 -2.91 5.69 3.86
CA ARG A 18 -2.00 6.21 4.89
C ARG A 18 -2.75 7.05 5.93
N GLU A 19 -3.54 8.01 5.47
CA GLU A 19 -4.37 8.87 6.32
C GLU A 19 -5.41 8.06 7.11
N GLY A 20 -5.94 7.00 6.51
CA GLY A 20 -6.90 6.09 7.14
C GLY A 20 -6.29 4.97 7.99
N GLY A 21 -4.96 4.82 8.05
CA GLY A 21 -4.31 3.76 8.84
C GLY A 21 -4.44 2.34 8.26
N PHE A 22 -4.69 2.19 6.95
CA PHE A 22 -4.90 0.88 6.32
C PHE A 22 -4.16 0.73 4.99
N MET A 23 -3.93 -0.52 4.58
CA MET A 23 -3.54 -0.88 3.22
C MET A 23 -4.68 -1.58 2.47
N GLN A 24 -4.76 -1.31 1.17
CA GLN A 24 -5.67 -1.96 0.23
C GLN A 24 -4.90 -2.21 -1.07
N VAL A 25 -5.00 -3.42 -1.61
CA VAL A 25 -4.25 -3.83 -2.82
C VAL A 25 -5.10 -4.73 -3.71
N CYS A 26 -4.60 -5.01 -4.91
CA CYS A 26 -5.17 -5.98 -5.85
C CYS A 26 -6.68 -5.76 -6.12
N HIS A 27 -7.08 -4.51 -6.34
CA HIS A 27 -8.47 -4.11 -6.56
C HIS A 27 -9.42 -4.51 -5.41
N GLY A 28 -8.91 -4.56 -4.18
CA GLY A 28 -9.71 -4.88 -2.99
C GLY A 28 -9.88 -6.37 -2.72
N LYS A 29 -9.10 -7.26 -3.38
CA LYS A 29 -9.16 -8.71 -3.12
C LYS A 29 -8.53 -9.08 -1.78
N ALA A 30 -9.13 -10.04 -1.07
CA ALA A 30 -8.63 -10.52 0.23
C ALA A 30 -7.33 -11.35 0.15
N THR A 31 -7.15 -12.12 -0.93
CA THR A 31 -6.12 -13.18 -1.01
C THR A 31 -4.69 -12.70 -0.73
N PRO A 32 -4.22 -11.55 -1.26
CA PRO A 32 -2.90 -11.02 -0.92
C PRO A 32 -2.81 -10.61 0.55
N LEU A 33 -3.86 -9.95 1.07
CA LEU A 33 -3.89 -9.44 2.45
C LEU A 33 -3.84 -10.54 3.51
N LYS A 34 -4.41 -11.72 3.21
CA LYS A 34 -4.33 -12.92 4.07
C LYS A 34 -2.92 -13.50 4.21
N ARG A 35 -1.98 -13.12 3.35
CA ARG A 35 -0.58 -13.59 3.42
C ARG A 35 0.27 -12.79 4.39
N LEU A 36 -0.10 -11.54 4.64
CA LEU A 36 0.57 -10.70 5.63
C LEU A 36 0.27 -11.22 7.02
N ARG A 37 1.21 -11.02 7.94
CA ARG A 37 1.04 -11.31 9.36
C ARG A 37 1.26 -10.05 10.17
N GLU A 38 0.70 -10.03 11.37
CA GLU A 38 1.01 -8.99 12.34
C GLU A 38 2.54 -8.84 12.48
N GLY A 39 2.98 -7.59 12.41
CA GLY A 39 4.37 -7.24 12.56
C GLY A 39 5.21 -7.30 11.30
N ASP A 40 4.69 -7.82 10.18
CA ASP A 40 5.31 -7.70 8.86
C ASP A 40 5.48 -6.23 8.47
N ILE A 41 6.49 -5.94 7.64
CA ILE A 41 6.74 -4.60 7.11
C ILE A 41 6.26 -4.53 5.67
N VAL A 42 5.54 -3.47 5.34
CA VAL A 42 5.07 -3.20 3.98
C VAL A 42 5.57 -1.83 3.54
N ALA A 43 6.16 -1.78 2.35
CA ALA A 43 6.44 -0.54 1.64
C ALA A 43 5.54 -0.45 0.40
N TYR A 44 4.95 0.72 0.16
CA TYR A 44 4.26 1.01 -1.08
C TYR A 44 5.23 1.54 -2.12
N TYR A 45 5.24 0.90 -3.29
CA TYR A 45 5.78 1.45 -4.52
C TYR A 45 4.63 1.99 -5.38
N SER A 46 4.76 3.25 -5.79
CA SER A 46 3.79 3.92 -6.65
C SER A 46 4.38 4.15 -8.05
N PRO A 47 3.91 3.41 -9.07
CA PRO A 47 4.36 3.63 -10.44
C PRO A 47 3.77 4.91 -11.02
N THR A 48 2.52 5.24 -10.68
CA THR A 48 1.81 6.43 -11.14
C THR A 48 1.30 7.27 -9.97
N GLU A 49 1.09 8.56 -10.22
CA GLU A 49 0.47 9.46 -9.24
C GLU A 49 -1.01 9.11 -9.04
N ARG A 50 -1.76 8.93 -10.13
CA ARG A 50 -3.22 8.70 -10.13
C ARG A 50 -3.57 7.41 -10.87
N LEU A 51 -4.77 6.89 -10.61
CA LEU A 51 -5.25 5.67 -11.26
C LEU A 51 -5.63 5.97 -12.72
N GLY A 52 -5.17 5.14 -13.65
CA GLY A 52 -5.54 5.24 -15.07
C GLY A 52 -4.81 6.33 -15.86
N GLU A 53 -4.04 7.19 -15.19
CA GLU A 53 -3.26 8.25 -15.82
C GLU A 53 -1.82 7.80 -16.13
N LYS A 54 -1.19 8.46 -17.11
CA LYS A 54 0.22 8.25 -17.47
C LYS A 54 1.20 9.08 -16.65
N SER A 55 0.75 9.77 -15.61
CA SER A 55 1.56 10.61 -14.72
C SER A 55 2.54 9.74 -13.91
N PRO A 56 3.87 9.79 -14.18
CA PRO A 56 4.82 8.92 -13.49
C PRO A 56 5.08 9.40 -12.05
N CYS A 57 4.93 8.48 -11.09
CA CYS A 57 5.37 8.69 -9.71
C CYS A 57 6.73 8.01 -9.48
N GLN A 58 6.85 6.74 -9.86
CA GLN A 58 8.05 5.90 -9.78
C GLN A 58 8.81 6.06 -8.46
N SER A 59 8.10 5.89 -7.34
CA SER A 59 8.65 6.17 -6.01
C SER A 59 8.19 5.16 -4.98
N PHE A 60 9.01 4.91 -3.95
CA PHE A 60 8.50 4.38 -2.69
C PHE A 60 7.83 5.52 -1.91
N THR A 61 6.57 5.34 -1.55
CA THR A 61 5.69 6.44 -1.11
C THR A 61 5.19 6.33 0.32
N SER A 62 5.23 5.13 0.90
CA SER A 62 4.89 4.87 2.29
C SER A 62 5.56 3.59 2.79
N ILE A 63 5.85 3.51 4.07
CA ILE A 63 6.33 2.29 4.73
C ILE A 63 5.72 2.19 6.12
N GLY A 64 5.33 0.98 6.53
CA GLY A 64 4.70 0.76 7.82
C GLY A 64 4.71 -0.69 8.25
N ARG A 65 4.20 -0.92 9.46
CA ARG A 65 4.10 -2.22 10.09
C ARG A 65 2.65 -2.69 10.10
N VAL A 66 2.41 -3.89 9.60
CA VAL A 66 1.08 -4.53 9.62
C VAL A 66 0.63 -4.69 11.07
N ALA A 67 -0.54 -4.14 11.38
CA ALA A 67 -1.15 -4.28 12.69
C ALA A 67 -1.75 -5.69 12.89
N GLY A 68 -2.12 -5.99 14.13
CA GLY A 68 -2.85 -7.21 14.46
C GLY A 68 -4.22 -7.26 13.77
N GLY A 69 -4.82 -8.45 13.77
CA GLY A 69 -6.14 -8.69 13.18
C GLY A 69 -6.11 -9.21 11.75
N GLU A 70 -7.28 -9.60 11.29
CA GLU A 70 -7.53 -10.20 9.97
C GLU A 70 -7.94 -9.13 8.94
N PRO A 71 -7.75 -9.38 7.65
CA PRO A 71 -8.30 -8.52 6.61
C PRO A 71 -9.82 -8.40 6.75
N TYR A 72 -10.34 -7.18 6.66
CA TYR A 72 -11.75 -6.87 6.82
C TYR A 72 -12.30 -6.15 5.59
N GLN A 73 -13.59 -6.29 5.31
CA GLN A 73 -14.25 -5.55 4.24
C GLN A 73 -14.86 -4.26 4.74
N VAL A 74 -14.85 -3.26 3.86
CA VAL A 74 -15.63 -2.03 4.03
C VAL A 74 -16.55 -1.84 2.84
N HIS A 75 -17.65 -1.13 3.03
CA HIS A 75 -18.46 -0.63 1.91
C HIS A 75 -17.91 0.74 1.49
N MET A 76 -17.54 0.91 0.22
CA MET A 76 -17.13 2.22 -0.30
C MET A 76 -18.22 2.87 -1.15
N PHE A 77 -18.80 2.15 -2.11
CA PHE A 77 -19.91 2.62 -2.95
C PHE A 77 -20.50 1.44 -3.72
N ASP A 78 -21.77 1.55 -4.13
CA ASP A 78 -22.49 0.54 -4.90
C ASP A 78 -22.24 -0.89 -4.39
N GLU A 79 -21.80 -1.80 -5.28
CA GLU A 79 -21.43 -3.18 -4.97
C GLU A 79 -19.92 -3.35 -4.71
N PHE A 80 -19.19 -2.26 -4.44
CA PHE A 80 -17.75 -2.30 -4.19
C PHE A 80 -17.42 -2.42 -2.70
N TYR A 81 -17.02 -3.64 -2.31
CA TYR A 81 -16.64 -4.02 -0.94
C TYR A 81 -15.17 -4.45 -0.86
N PRO A 82 -14.20 -3.54 -0.88
CA PRO A 82 -12.80 -3.91 -0.86
C PRO A 82 -12.36 -4.42 0.53
N TYR A 83 -11.42 -5.35 0.52
CA TYR A 83 -10.69 -5.76 1.72
C TYR A 83 -9.57 -4.79 2.05
N ARG A 84 -9.44 -4.49 3.34
CA ARG A 84 -8.40 -3.66 3.94
C ARG A 84 -7.68 -4.44 5.03
N ARG A 85 -6.48 -3.97 5.37
CA ARG A 85 -5.72 -4.43 6.53
C ARG A 85 -5.06 -3.25 7.21
N ASP A 86 -5.10 -3.20 8.53
CA ASP A 86 -4.55 -2.08 9.28
C ASP A 86 -3.02 -2.08 9.25
N VAL A 87 -2.45 -0.89 9.14
CA VAL A 87 -1.01 -0.66 9.10
C VAL A 87 -0.70 0.56 9.96
N VAL A 88 0.23 0.40 10.89
CA VAL A 88 0.82 1.51 11.60
C VAL A 88 1.92 2.08 10.71
N TRP A 89 1.63 3.22 10.09
CA TRP A 89 2.55 3.90 9.18
C TRP A 89 3.68 4.59 9.94
N PHE A 90 4.90 4.46 9.42
CA PHE A 90 6.05 5.18 9.97
C PHE A 90 6.05 6.63 9.50
N ASP A 91 6.72 7.50 10.26
CA ASP A 91 7.08 8.81 9.76
C ASP A 91 8.20 8.63 8.72
N ALA A 92 7.84 8.78 7.46
CA ALA A 92 8.69 8.47 6.32
C ALA A 92 8.42 9.46 5.18
N GLN A 93 9.47 9.70 4.39
CA GLN A 93 9.44 10.55 3.21
C GLN A 93 9.33 9.73 1.92
N VAL A 94 8.85 10.37 0.86
CA VAL A 94 8.83 9.78 -0.48
C VAL A 94 10.26 9.64 -0.99
N ALA A 95 10.60 8.46 -1.52
CA ALA A 95 11.88 8.16 -2.14
C ALA A 95 11.67 7.85 -3.63
N ARG A 96 12.13 8.75 -4.51
CA ARG A 96 12.05 8.54 -5.95
C ARG A 96 13.05 7.48 -6.37
N LEU A 97 12.67 6.67 -7.35
CA LEU A 97 13.61 5.87 -8.13
C LEU A 97 14.03 6.72 -9.32
N ASP A 98 15.00 7.60 -9.11
CA ASP A 98 15.81 8.11 -10.22
C ASP A 98 16.78 7.02 -10.70
N HIS A 99 17.52 7.28 -11.78
CA HIS A 99 18.49 6.34 -12.36
C HIS A 99 19.64 6.06 -11.36
N CYS A 100 19.37 5.29 -10.31
CA CYS A 100 20.32 4.85 -9.30
C CYS A 100 20.94 3.51 -9.70
N TRP A 101 21.67 3.52 -10.81
CA TRP A 101 22.86 2.70 -10.95
C TRP A 101 23.78 3.43 -11.92
N PRO A 102 24.91 4.00 -11.47
CA PRO A 102 25.97 4.30 -12.42
C PRO A 102 26.42 2.96 -13.02
N ASP A 103 26.43 2.87 -14.35
CA ASP A 103 27.04 1.75 -15.07
C ASP A 103 28.46 1.44 -14.53
#